data_AF-A0A7X7LT99-F1
#
_entry.id   AF-A0A7X7LT99-F1
#
_cell.length_a   1.000
_cell.length_b   1.000
_cell.length_c   1.000
_cell.angle_alpha   90.00
_cell.angle_beta   90.00
_cell.angle_gamma   90.00
#
_symmetry.space_group_name_H-M   'P 1'
#
loop_
_entity.id
_entity.type
_entity.pdbx_description
1 polymer ?
#
loop_
_entity_poly.entity_id
_entity_poly.type
_entity_poly.pdbx_seq_one_letter_code
_entity_poly.pdbx_strand_id
1 'polypeptide(L)'
;MIQSALYHQLQSKIKKIDFSLLWPDFHPFDFALFDEESVMLKGEILPKTHEFLGNTAIHYQGRLLATWKVDTDSPEDLDGFASLLVHEMFHCFQMEQLESRYPNDLSLLRYPDNLDNYEWKAYENRLLLQAYEEKNEALFQEFVQTREHRTTLIGEIIHQEAKAETIEGSAEYVGLLALKQCSLRQYDERVQDFARKLLDPANLFDIRRMSYVTGVFLLLNLQEHQIDVDKNLQHPHPFFDQLTVQETNLKLVKTSGFLKAHFDAYLQKKRDTFVKYRALLTNRHPGNFIICGYDPMNMIRIGDDILATHLIFLESQGEIIKLLEPVILKCQANSDNVIEAYYTR
;
A
#
# COMPACT_ATOMS: atom_id res chain seq x y z
N MET A 1 2.98 21.82 17.61
CA MET A 1 2.40 23.00 16.93
C MET A 1 3.01 23.11 15.56
N ILE A 2 2.17 22.97 14.54
CA ILE A 2 2.54 23.01 13.13
C ILE A 2 3.05 24.40 12.78
N GLN A 3 4.22 24.48 12.15
CA GLN A 3 4.82 25.76 11.77
C GLN A 3 4.18 26.28 10.47
N SER A 4 3.65 27.51 10.48
CA SER A 4 3.08 28.14 9.26
C SER A 4 4.10 28.25 8.12
N ALA A 5 5.38 28.46 8.46
CA ALA A 5 6.47 28.49 7.48
C ALA A 5 6.58 27.17 6.68
N LEU A 6 6.45 26.02 7.35
CA LEU A 6 6.51 24.70 6.71
C LEU A 6 5.39 24.54 5.67
N TYR A 7 4.15 24.90 6.03
CA TYR A 7 3.01 24.82 5.11
C TYR A 7 3.23 25.66 3.85
N HIS A 8 3.68 26.91 4.01
CA HIS A 8 3.92 27.80 2.87
C HIS A 8 5.11 27.34 2.01
N GLN A 9 6.15 26.77 2.61
CA GLN A 9 7.28 26.19 1.89
C GLN A 9 6.86 24.99 1.05
N LEU A 10 6.08 24.06 1.63
CA LEU A 10 5.52 22.90 0.91
C LEU A 10 4.59 23.34 -0.21
N GLN A 11 3.68 24.29 0.06
CA GLN A 11 2.79 24.84 -0.96
C GLN A 11 3.59 25.47 -2.12
N SER A 12 4.67 26.20 -1.83
CA SER A 12 5.54 26.79 -2.84
C SER A 12 6.27 25.75 -3.68
N LYS A 13 6.68 24.63 -3.08
CA LYS A 13 7.30 23.50 -3.80
C LYS A 13 6.30 22.79 -4.70
N ILE A 14 5.15 22.41 -4.16
CA ILE A 14 4.11 21.70 -4.91
C ILE A 14 3.63 22.52 -6.12
N LYS A 15 3.50 23.85 -5.98
CA LYS A 15 3.15 24.76 -7.09
C LYS A 15 4.13 24.76 -8.27
N LYS A 16 5.36 24.27 -8.09
CA LYS A 16 6.37 24.18 -9.15
C LYS A 16 6.36 22.85 -9.89
N ILE A 17 5.63 21.87 -9.37
CA ILE A 17 5.50 20.54 -9.98
C ILE A 17 4.51 20.65 -11.14
N ASP A 18 4.90 20.12 -12.29
CA ASP A 18 4.00 19.94 -13.43
C ASP A 18 3.27 18.59 -13.29
N PHE A 19 2.02 18.65 -12.83
CA PHE A 19 1.17 17.48 -12.60
C PHE A 19 0.82 16.74 -13.90
N SER A 20 0.81 17.44 -15.04
CA SER A 20 0.51 16.83 -16.34
C SER A 20 1.58 15.84 -16.81
N LEU A 21 2.80 15.96 -16.27
CA LEU A 21 3.91 15.03 -16.50
C LEU A 21 3.92 13.85 -15.52
N LEU A 22 3.07 13.85 -14.50
CA LEU A 22 2.99 12.77 -13.50
C LEU A 22 1.99 11.70 -13.91
N TRP A 23 0.79 12.12 -14.33
CA TRP A 23 -0.29 11.24 -14.75
C TRP A 23 -1.29 12.00 -15.64
N PRO A 24 -1.91 11.35 -16.66
CA PRO A 24 -2.93 11.99 -17.50
C PRO A 24 -4.06 12.64 -16.68
N ASP A 25 -4.41 13.87 -17.00
CA ASP A 25 -5.49 14.67 -16.38
C ASP A 25 -5.35 14.93 -14.86
N PHE A 26 -4.24 14.50 -14.24
CA PHE A 26 -4.00 14.73 -12.83
C PHE A 26 -3.72 16.21 -12.55
N HIS A 27 -4.34 16.72 -11.50
CA HIS A 27 -4.26 18.11 -11.07
C HIS A 27 -4.00 18.19 -9.56
N PRO A 28 -3.44 19.31 -9.06
CA PRO A 28 -3.15 19.45 -7.64
C PRO A 28 -4.42 19.53 -6.79
N PHE A 29 -4.42 18.85 -5.64
CA PHE A 29 -5.46 18.95 -4.61
C PHE A 29 -5.02 19.88 -3.47
N ASP A 30 -5.98 20.35 -2.67
CA ASP A 30 -5.66 20.99 -1.40
C ASP A 30 -4.99 19.96 -0.46
N PHE A 31 -4.15 20.45 0.46
CA PHE A 31 -3.59 19.61 1.53
C PHE A 31 -3.68 20.28 2.89
N ALA A 32 -3.70 19.45 3.93
CA ALA A 32 -3.65 19.83 5.32
C ALA A 32 -2.51 19.11 6.05
N LEU A 33 -1.83 19.86 6.92
CA LEU A 33 -0.91 19.29 7.90
C LEU A 33 -1.65 19.19 9.22
N PHE A 34 -1.46 18.15 10.01
CA PHE A 34 -2.12 18.05 11.32
C PHE A 34 -1.19 17.48 12.39
N ASP A 35 -1.46 17.80 13.66
CA ASP A 35 -0.80 17.18 14.81
C ASP A 35 -1.85 16.52 15.73
N GLU A 36 -1.58 16.35 17.02
CA GLU A 36 -2.56 15.76 17.93
C GLU A 36 -3.76 16.67 18.22
N GLU A 37 -3.59 17.98 18.11
CA GLU A 37 -4.58 18.96 18.57
C GLU A 37 -5.11 19.86 17.45
N SER A 38 -4.29 20.11 16.43
CA SER A 38 -4.53 21.15 15.43
C SER A 38 -4.37 20.64 14.00
N VAL A 39 -5.03 21.32 13.07
CA VAL A 39 -4.94 21.13 11.62
C VAL A 39 -4.58 22.47 10.99
N MET A 40 -3.58 22.49 10.13
CA MET A 40 -3.22 23.61 9.29
C MET A 40 -3.73 23.39 7.86
N LEU A 41 -4.73 24.15 7.44
CA LEU A 41 -5.35 24.09 6.13
C LEU A 41 -5.39 25.48 5.51
N LYS A 42 -4.84 25.64 4.31
CA LYS A 42 -4.73 26.92 3.59
C LYS A 42 -4.03 28.03 4.39
N GLY A 43 -3.13 27.65 5.29
CA GLY A 43 -2.40 28.56 6.17
C GLY A 43 -3.15 28.95 7.45
N GLU A 44 -4.40 28.49 7.63
CA GLU A 44 -5.19 28.71 8.85
C GLU A 44 -5.05 27.52 9.79
N ILE A 45 -5.01 27.78 11.11
CA ILE A 45 -4.99 26.75 12.15
C ILE A 45 -6.41 26.53 12.66
N LEU A 46 -6.86 25.29 12.59
CA LEU A 46 -8.18 24.82 13.03
C LEU A 46 -7.99 23.74 14.11
N PRO A 47 -8.96 23.54 15.01
CA PRO A 47 -8.98 22.36 15.88
C PRO A 47 -9.04 21.07 15.05
N LYS A 48 -8.29 20.04 15.46
CA LYS A 48 -8.36 18.73 14.84
C LYS A 48 -9.74 18.12 15.00
N THR A 49 -10.27 17.59 13.91
CA THR A 49 -11.52 16.83 13.89
C THR A 49 -11.26 15.34 13.63
N HIS A 50 -12.27 14.52 13.83
CA HIS A 50 -12.18 13.06 13.76
C HIS A 50 -11.82 12.49 12.38
N GLU A 51 -11.87 13.29 11.32
CA GLU A 51 -11.49 12.92 9.96
C GLU A 51 -9.96 12.85 9.79
N PHE A 52 -9.19 13.55 10.63
CA PHE A 52 -7.72 13.61 10.55
C PHE A 52 -7.06 12.50 11.39
N LEU A 53 -7.10 11.27 10.87
CA LEU A 53 -6.60 10.07 11.58
C LEU A 53 -5.24 9.57 11.08
N GLY A 54 -4.85 9.88 9.86
CA GLY A 54 -3.62 9.38 9.26
C GLY A 54 -3.17 10.18 8.03
N ASN A 55 -2.07 9.73 7.44
CA ASN A 55 -1.60 10.22 6.15
C ASN A 55 -2.43 9.53 5.08
N THR A 56 -3.31 10.27 4.41
CA THR A 56 -4.28 9.72 3.46
C THR A 56 -4.96 10.84 2.65
N ALA A 57 -5.88 10.46 1.76
CA ALA A 57 -6.88 11.35 1.16
C ALA A 57 -8.20 11.30 1.94
N ILE A 58 -8.80 12.46 2.22
CA ILE A 58 -10.08 12.54 2.93
C ILE A 58 -11.11 13.42 2.21
N HIS A 59 -12.38 13.16 2.46
CA HIS A 59 -13.45 14.12 2.23
C HIS A 59 -13.65 15.00 3.46
N TYR A 60 -13.43 16.30 3.32
CA TYR A 60 -13.63 17.27 4.40
C TYR A 60 -14.36 18.49 3.84
N GLN A 61 -15.49 18.85 4.47
CA GLN A 61 -16.32 19.99 4.08
C GLN A 61 -16.70 20.00 2.58
N GLY A 62 -17.00 18.82 2.01
CA GLY A 62 -17.42 18.66 0.63
C GLY A 62 -16.29 18.74 -0.41
N ARG A 63 -15.02 18.67 0.03
CA ARG A 63 -13.84 18.66 -0.86
C ARG A 63 -12.93 17.48 -0.52
N LEU A 64 -12.20 17.01 -1.53
CA LEU A 64 -11.09 16.07 -1.36
C LEU A 64 -9.82 16.83 -0.99
N LEU A 65 -9.08 16.33 0.00
CA LEU A 65 -7.77 16.88 0.36
C LEU A 65 -6.83 15.82 0.91
N ALA A 66 -5.54 16.02 0.64
CA ALA A 66 -4.44 15.21 1.17
C ALA A 66 -4.13 15.62 2.61
N THR A 67 -3.96 14.66 3.51
CA THR A 67 -3.60 14.92 4.90
C THR A 67 -2.25 14.33 5.24
N TRP A 68 -1.49 15.05 6.07
CA TRP A 68 -0.24 14.54 6.60
C TRP A 68 -0.06 14.91 8.07
N LYS A 69 0.21 13.91 8.91
CA LYS A 69 0.53 14.10 10.32
C LYS A 69 1.97 14.56 10.46
N VAL A 70 2.16 15.72 11.09
CA VAL A 70 3.48 16.27 11.37
C VAL A 70 3.87 15.88 12.79
N ASP A 71 4.88 15.00 12.89
CA ASP A 71 5.52 14.70 14.17
C ASP A 71 6.38 15.88 14.65
N THR A 72 6.83 15.84 15.91
CA THR A 72 7.53 16.98 16.55
C THR A 72 8.81 17.43 15.84
N ASP A 73 9.39 16.59 14.99
CA ASP A 73 10.53 16.91 14.13
C ASP A 73 10.01 17.28 12.73
N SER A 74 9.96 18.59 12.43
CA SER A 74 9.61 19.05 11.09
C SER A 74 10.59 18.48 10.07
N PRO A 75 10.14 17.91 8.94
CA PRO A 75 11.06 17.34 7.97
C PRO A 75 11.98 18.43 7.40
N GLU A 76 13.30 18.29 7.61
CA GLU A 76 14.30 19.14 6.96
C GLU A 76 14.26 18.95 5.44
N ASP A 77 13.87 17.75 4.98
CA ASP A 77 13.72 17.40 3.59
C ASP A 77 12.34 17.79 3.04
N LEU A 78 12.24 19.03 2.59
CA LEU A 78 11.04 19.56 1.96
C LEU A 78 10.73 18.95 0.58
N ASP A 79 11.73 18.43 -0.15
CA ASP A 79 11.52 17.81 -1.47
C ASP A 79 10.88 16.43 -1.31
N GLY A 80 11.46 15.60 -0.43
CA GLY A 80 10.86 14.35 0.00
C GLY A 80 9.46 14.53 0.54
N PHE A 81 9.23 15.53 1.41
CA PHE A 81 7.90 15.78 1.97
C PHE A 81 6.90 16.26 0.89
N ALA A 82 7.30 17.15 -0.03
CA ALA A 82 6.42 17.54 -1.13
C ALA A 82 5.99 16.31 -1.98
N SER A 83 6.90 15.36 -2.25
CA SER A 83 6.56 14.13 -2.97
C SER A 83 5.54 13.24 -2.24
N LEU A 84 5.65 13.17 -0.91
CA LEU A 84 4.73 12.40 -0.07
C LEU A 84 3.33 13.03 -0.06
N LEU A 85 3.24 14.36 -0.05
CA LEU A 85 1.95 15.03 -0.22
C LEU A 85 1.35 14.81 -1.61
N VAL A 86 2.17 14.79 -2.67
CA VAL A 86 1.67 14.51 -4.03
C VAL A 86 1.17 13.07 -4.17
N HIS A 87 1.78 12.11 -3.48
CA HIS A 87 1.25 10.75 -3.35
C HIS A 87 -0.18 10.76 -2.77
N GLU A 88 -0.39 11.46 -1.65
CA GLU A 88 -1.74 11.58 -1.05
C GLU A 88 -2.73 12.37 -1.93
N MET A 89 -2.25 13.37 -2.69
CA MET A 89 -3.06 14.04 -3.70
C MET A 89 -3.47 13.10 -4.83
N PHE A 90 -2.64 12.10 -5.16
CA PHE A 90 -3.00 11.11 -6.16
C PHE A 90 -4.11 10.18 -5.67
N HIS A 91 -4.16 9.84 -4.37
CA HIS A 91 -5.32 9.16 -3.79
C HIS A 91 -6.58 10.03 -3.87
N CYS A 92 -6.49 11.35 -3.70
CA CYS A 92 -7.62 12.25 -3.96
C CYS A 92 -8.09 12.14 -5.41
N PHE A 93 -7.15 12.12 -6.37
CA PHE A 93 -7.47 11.95 -7.78
C PHE A 93 -8.12 10.59 -8.08
N GLN A 94 -7.61 9.49 -7.52
CA GLN A 94 -8.24 8.18 -7.62
C GLN A 94 -9.70 8.20 -7.14
N MET A 95 -9.97 8.85 -6.00
CA MET A 95 -11.34 9.01 -5.49
C MET A 95 -12.22 9.87 -6.40
N GLU A 96 -11.69 11.00 -6.88
CA GLU A 96 -12.40 11.89 -7.81
C GLU A 96 -12.77 11.16 -9.11
N GLN A 97 -11.86 10.35 -9.63
CA GLN A 97 -12.05 9.58 -10.86
C GLN A 97 -12.87 8.29 -10.66
N LEU A 98 -13.36 8.02 -9.45
CA LEU A 98 -14.12 6.82 -9.09
C LEU A 98 -13.34 5.52 -9.38
N GLU A 99 -12.04 5.54 -9.10
CA GLU A 99 -11.20 4.34 -9.14
C GLU A 99 -11.86 3.21 -8.32
N SER A 100 -11.78 1.98 -8.83
CA SER A 100 -12.50 0.84 -8.24
C SER A 100 -11.63 -0.40 -8.05
N ARG A 101 -10.37 -0.34 -8.49
CA ARG A 101 -9.40 -1.45 -8.40
C ARG A 101 -8.78 -1.59 -7.01
N TYR A 102 -9.48 -1.15 -5.96
CA TYR A 102 -9.03 -1.32 -4.58
C TYR A 102 -8.93 -2.81 -4.19
N PRO A 103 -7.84 -3.23 -3.52
CA PRO A 103 -7.73 -4.58 -3.02
C PRO A 103 -8.72 -4.80 -1.88
N ASN A 104 -9.19 -6.04 -1.72
CA ASN A 104 -9.79 -6.47 -0.48
C ASN A 104 -8.67 -6.83 0.50
N ASP A 105 -8.27 -5.87 1.35
CA ASP A 105 -7.19 -6.07 2.32
C ASP A 105 -7.46 -7.23 3.29
N LEU A 106 -8.73 -7.45 3.66
CA LEU A 106 -9.12 -8.55 4.54
C LEU A 106 -8.93 -9.92 3.87
N SER A 107 -9.16 -10.00 2.56
CA SER A 107 -8.79 -11.19 1.77
C SER A 107 -7.27 -11.34 1.66
N LEU A 108 -6.50 -10.25 1.51
CA LEU A 108 -5.03 -10.30 1.53
C LEU A 108 -4.47 -10.88 2.84
N LEU A 109 -5.18 -10.75 3.98
CA LEU A 109 -4.77 -11.41 5.22
C LEU A 109 -4.81 -12.95 5.14
N ARG A 110 -5.52 -13.52 4.15
CA ARG A 110 -5.54 -14.97 3.85
C ARG A 110 -4.50 -15.38 2.82
N TYR A 111 -3.59 -14.47 2.42
CA TYR A 111 -2.53 -14.81 1.49
C TYR A 111 -1.79 -16.08 1.94
N PRO A 112 -1.62 -17.09 1.07
CA PRO A 112 -1.18 -18.40 1.52
C PRO A 112 0.25 -18.36 2.05
N ASP A 113 0.44 -18.95 3.24
CA ASP A 113 1.75 -19.22 3.82
C ASP A 113 2.44 -20.36 3.02
N ASN A 114 2.77 -20.11 1.75
CA ASN A 114 3.33 -21.07 0.79
C ASN A 114 4.76 -20.66 0.39
N LEU A 115 5.75 -21.42 0.89
CA LEU A 115 7.17 -21.17 0.61
C LEU A 115 7.51 -21.20 -0.88
N ASP A 116 6.93 -22.12 -1.67
CA ASP A 116 7.23 -22.22 -3.10
C ASP A 116 6.78 -20.95 -3.85
N ASN A 117 5.59 -20.43 -3.53
CA ASN A 117 5.12 -19.15 -4.04
C ASN A 117 6.04 -17.99 -3.65
N TYR A 118 6.51 -17.92 -2.38
CA TYR A 118 7.42 -16.85 -1.97
C TYR A 118 8.78 -16.91 -2.69
N GLU A 119 9.28 -18.10 -3.00
CA GLU A 119 10.51 -18.25 -3.81
C GLU A 119 10.29 -17.81 -5.26
N TRP A 120 9.12 -18.07 -5.84
CA TRP A 120 8.74 -17.52 -7.15
C TRP A 120 8.56 -16.01 -7.10
N LYS A 121 7.98 -15.46 -6.04
CA LYS A 121 7.87 -13.99 -5.85
C LYS A 121 9.25 -13.34 -5.74
N ALA A 122 10.19 -13.97 -5.03
CA ALA A 122 11.55 -13.45 -5.00
C ALA A 122 12.25 -13.53 -6.36
N TYR A 123 11.92 -14.55 -7.17
CA TYR A 123 12.42 -14.65 -8.54
C TYR A 123 11.87 -13.53 -9.43
N GLU A 124 10.55 -13.34 -9.46
CA GLU A 124 9.92 -12.30 -10.28
C GLU A 124 10.39 -10.90 -9.84
N ASN A 125 10.58 -10.64 -8.53
CA ASN A 125 11.06 -9.36 -8.02
C ASN A 125 12.44 -9.02 -8.57
N ARG A 126 13.33 -10.02 -8.70
CA ARG A 126 14.64 -9.84 -9.35
C ARG A 126 14.49 -9.52 -10.82
N LEU A 127 13.66 -10.29 -11.55
CA LEU A 127 13.42 -10.05 -12.97
C LEU A 127 12.87 -8.64 -13.22
N LEU A 128 11.91 -8.20 -12.40
CA LEU A 128 11.29 -6.89 -12.51
C LEU A 128 12.31 -5.75 -12.32
N LEU A 129 13.22 -5.88 -11.37
CA LEU A 129 14.31 -4.92 -11.16
C LEU A 129 15.32 -4.95 -12.30
N GLN A 130 15.79 -6.14 -12.69
CA GLN A 130 16.79 -6.29 -13.74
C GLN A 130 16.27 -5.80 -15.09
N ALA A 131 15.00 -6.05 -15.41
CA ALA A 131 14.36 -5.52 -16.60
C ALA A 131 14.44 -3.99 -16.67
N TYR A 132 14.21 -3.31 -15.55
CA TYR A 132 14.32 -1.85 -15.44
C TYR A 132 15.77 -1.38 -15.53
N GLU A 133 16.69 -1.98 -14.78
CA GLU A 133 18.10 -1.57 -14.75
C GLU A 133 18.82 -1.81 -16.09
N GLU A 134 18.56 -2.95 -16.72
CA GLU A 134 19.17 -3.36 -17.99
C GLU A 134 18.40 -2.87 -19.21
N LYS A 135 17.22 -2.27 -19.02
CA LYS A 135 16.29 -1.88 -20.10
C LYS A 135 15.98 -3.06 -21.02
N ASN A 136 15.73 -4.23 -20.42
CA ASN A 136 15.57 -5.49 -21.11
C ASN A 136 14.12 -5.99 -21.06
N GLU A 137 13.38 -5.78 -22.14
CA GLU A 137 11.98 -6.19 -22.27
C GLU A 137 11.81 -7.72 -22.17
N ALA A 138 12.80 -8.53 -22.56
CA ALA A 138 12.71 -9.98 -22.42
C ALA A 138 12.69 -10.43 -20.95
N LEU A 139 13.44 -9.75 -20.07
CA LEU A 139 13.37 -9.97 -18.62
C LEU A 139 12.01 -9.54 -18.06
N PHE A 140 11.42 -8.48 -18.60
CA PHE A 140 10.08 -8.06 -18.23
C PHE A 140 9.02 -9.09 -18.64
N GLN A 141 9.11 -9.66 -19.84
CA GLN A 141 8.23 -10.75 -20.30
C GLN A 141 8.42 -12.02 -19.46
N GLU A 142 9.63 -12.31 -18.98
CA GLU A 142 9.86 -13.41 -18.05
C GLU A 142 9.22 -13.16 -16.67
N PHE A 143 9.23 -11.90 -16.19
CA PHE A 143 8.49 -11.50 -15.01
C PHE A 143 6.98 -11.77 -15.18
N VAL A 144 6.40 -11.36 -16.32
CA VAL A 144 4.97 -11.60 -16.62
C VAL A 144 4.64 -13.09 -16.59
N GLN A 145 5.43 -13.94 -17.26
CA GLN A 145 5.23 -15.39 -17.25
C GLN A 145 5.42 -16.02 -15.86
N THR A 146 6.35 -15.49 -15.06
CA THR A 146 6.56 -15.94 -13.68
C THR A 146 5.35 -15.64 -12.80
N ARG A 147 4.75 -14.46 -12.96
CA ARG A 147 3.55 -14.07 -12.21
C ARG A 147 2.34 -14.93 -12.60
N GLU A 148 2.18 -15.25 -13.88
CA GLU A 148 1.16 -16.22 -14.35
C GLU A 148 1.37 -17.62 -13.76
N HIS A 149 2.62 -18.10 -13.72
CA HIS A 149 2.93 -19.36 -13.04
C HIS A 149 2.51 -19.32 -11.57
N ARG A 150 2.77 -18.20 -10.87
CA ARG A 150 2.30 -18.02 -9.49
C ARG A 150 0.77 -18.03 -9.38
N THR A 151 0.03 -17.47 -10.34
CA THR A 151 -1.43 -17.57 -10.39
C THR A 151 -1.89 -19.02 -10.32
N THR A 152 -1.21 -19.95 -11.02
CA THR A 152 -1.53 -21.39 -10.95
C THR A 152 -1.25 -22.03 -9.58
N LEU A 153 -0.36 -21.45 -8.77
CA LEU A 153 0.01 -21.95 -7.44
C LEU A 153 -0.90 -21.46 -6.32
N ILE A 154 -1.35 -20.21 -6.39
CA ILE A 154 -2.08 -19.56 -5.29
C ILE A 154 -3.51 -19.12 -5.66
N GLY A 155 -3.88 -19.25 -6.94
CA GLY A 155 -5.19 -18.90 -7.46
C GLY A 155 -5.50 -17.41 -7.40
N GLU A 156 -6.79 -17.09 -7.32
CA GLU A 156 -7.36 -15.75 -7.47
C GLU A 156 -6.85 -14.69 -6.48
N ILE A 157 -6.23 -15.10 -5.37
CA ILE A 157 -5.69 -14.15 -4.38
C ILE A 157 -4.61 -13.24 -5.00
N ILE A 158 -3.96 -13.67 -6.07
CA ILE A 158 -2.96 -12.88 -6.79
C ILE A 158 -3.55 -11.61 -7.41
N HIS A 159 -4.84 -11.61 -7.75
CA HIS A 159 -5.50 -10.39 -8.25
C HIS A 159 -5.63 -9.31 -7.17
N GLN A 160 -5.66 -9.69 -5.89
CA GLN A 160 -5.62 -8.71 -4.80
C GLN A 160 -4.22 -8.08 -4.67
N GLU A 161 -3.16 -8.84 -4.95
CA GLU A 161 -1.79 -8.33 -5.04
C GLU A 161 -1.68 -7.31 -6.20
N ALA A 162 -2.21 -7.63 -7.38
CA ALA A 162 -2.24 -6.74 -8.55
C ALA A 162 -3.07 -5.46 -8.33
N LYS A 163 -4.20 -5.57 -7.61
CA LYS A 163 -5.01 -4.42 -7.19
C LYS A 163 -4.25 -3.49 -6.23
N ALA A 164 -3.56 -4.06 -5.24
CA ALA A 164 -2.72 -3.28 -4.33
C ALA A 164 -1.56 -2.60 -5.09
N GLU A 165 -0.94 -3.28 -6.06
CA GLU A 165 0.08 -2.70 -6.95
C GLU A 165 -0.50 -1.55 -7.79
N THR A 166 -1.74 -1.70 -8.25
CA THR A 166 -2.42 -0.68 -9.06
C THR A 166 -2.72 0.57 -8.24
N ILE A 167 -3.29 0.42 -7.04
CA ILE A 167 -3.68 1.58 -6.22
C ILE A 167 -2.46 2.26 -5.59
N GLU A 168 -1.67 1.53 -4.83
CA GLU A 168 -0.56 2.12 -4.08
C GLU A 168 0.69 2.29 -4.91
N GLY A 169 0.97 1.32 -5.78
CA GLY A 169 2.14 1.41 -6.65
C GLY A 169 2.03 2.58 -7.63
N SER A 170 0.82 2.94 -8.10
CA SER A 170 0.63 4.14 -8.90
C SER A 170 0.77 5.42 -8.10
N ALA A 171 0.25 5.47 -6.86
CA ALA A 171 0.44 6.61 -5.97
C ALA A 171 1.92 6.82 -5.62
N GLU A 172 2.66 5.76 -5.30
CA GLU A 172 4.11 5.80 -5.09
C GLU A 172 4.88 6.18 -6.34
N TYR A 173 4.49 5.68 -7.51
CA TYR A 173 5.09 6.05 -8.79
C TYR A 173 4.89 7.55 -9.10
N VAL A 174 3.69 8.07 -8.88
CA VAL A 174 3.38 9.51 -9.05
C VAL A 174 4.16 10.36 -8.05
N GLY A 175 4.23 9.94 -6.77
CA GLY A 175 5.08 10.57 -5.76
C GLY A 175 6.55 10.55 -6.17
N LEU A 176 7.04 9.44 -6.72
CA LEU A 176 8.41 9.31 -7.21
C LEU A 176 8.69 10.25 -8.40
N LEU A 177 7.76 10.37 -9.36
CA LEU A 177 7.89 11.31 -10.47
C LEU A 177 7.86 12.77 -10.00
N ALA A 178 7.05 13.09 -8.99
CA ALA A 178 7.05 14.41 -8.36
C ALA A 178 8.41 14.69 -7.69
N LEU A 179 8.97 13.70 -6.98
CA LEU A 179 10.31 13.80 -6.39
C LEU A 179 11.38 14.05 -7.46
N LYS A 180 11.26 13.42 -8.64
CA LYS A 180 12.17 13.64 -9.77
C LYS A 180 12.19 15.08 -10.25
N GLN A 181 11.05 15.76 -10.27
CA GLN A 181 10.96 17.19 -10.64
C GLN A 181 11.55 18.11 -9.56
N CYS A 182 11.48 17.71 -8.29
CA CYS A 182 12.02 18.45 -7.16
C CYS A 182 13.53 18.27 -6.98
N SER A 183 14.01 17.02 -7.05
CA SER A 183 15.39 16.63 -6.76
C SER A 183 15.76 15.30 -7.41
N LEU A 184 16.55 15.34 -8.49
CA LEU A 184 17.06 14.13 -9.16
C LEU A 184 17.88 13.24 -8.21
N ARG A 185 18.67 13.84 -7.32
CA ARG A 185 19.46 13.09 -6.32
C ARG A 185 18.56 12.25 -5.42
N GLN A 186 17.52 12.87 -4.84
CA GLN A 186 16.61 12.15 -3.94
C GLN A 186 15.74 11.14 -4.68
N TYR A 187 15.38 11.42 -5.94
CA TYR A 187 14.74 10.43 -6.81
C TYR A 187 15.62 9.19 -6.96
N ASP A 188 16.90 9.34 -7.32
CA ASP A 188 17.81 8.21 -7.48
C ASP A 188 17.98 7.45 -6.15
N GLU A 189 18.12 8.17 -5.03
CA GLU A 189 18.18 7.57 -3.69
C GLU A 189 16.92 6.77 -3.35
N ARG A 190 15.73 7.28 -3.71
CA ARG A 190 14.44 6.59 -3.50
C ARG A 190 14.31 5.35 -4.37
N VAL A 191 14.71 5.41 -5.64
CA VAL A 191 14.72 4.23 -6.52
C VAL A 191 15.64 3.15 -5.97
N GLN A 192 16.82 3.53 -5.47
CA GLN A 192 17.76 2.59 -4.83
C GLN A 192 17.23 2.02 -3.51
N ASP A 193 16.48 2.80 -2.73
CA ASP A 193 15.79 2.30 -1.54
C ASP A 193 14.69 1.28 -1.89
N PHE A 194 13.89 1.57 -2.92
CA PHE A 194 12.89 0.65 -3.45
C PHE A 194 13.54 -0.63 -3.99
N ALA A 195 14.64 -0.55 -4.74
CA ALA A 195 15.39 -1.71 -5.20
C ALA A 195 15.87 -2.59 -4.04
N ARG A 196 16.44 -1.98 -2.98
CA ARG A 196 16.85 -2.70 -1.77
C ARG A 196 15.66 -3.39 -1.08
N LYS A 197 14.53 -2.69 -0.93
CA LYS A 197 13.30 -3.27 -0.34
C LYS A 197 12.76 -4.44 -1.16
N LEU A 198 12.79 -4.32 -2.48
CA LEU A 198 12.29 -5.32 -3.43
C LEU A 198 13.05 -6.65 -3.34
N LEU A 199 14.36 -6.57 -3.09
CA LEU A 199 15.27 -7.71 -3.00
C LEU A 199 15.44 -8.28 -1.58
N ASP A 200 15.01 -7.57 -0.55
CA ASP A 200 15.14 -8.00 0.85
C ASP A 200 14.18 -9.17 1.16
N PRO A 201 14.69 -10.36 1.51
CA PRO A 201 13.88 -11.50 1.90
C PRO A 201 12.90 -11.22 3.04
N ALA A 202 13.23 -10.31 3.96
CA ALA A 202 12.39 -10.00 5.10
C ALA A 202 11.08 -9.30 4.70
N ASN A 203 11.08 -8.56 3.60
CA ASN A 203 9.91 -7.81 3.14
C ASN A 203 8.93 -8.67 2.32
N LEU A 204 9.41 -9.77 1.71
CA LEU A 204 8.62 -10.63 0.81
C LEU A 204 7.30 -11.13 1.42
N PHE A 205 7.24 -11.29 2.74
CA PHE A 205 6.09 -11.85 3.45
C PHE A 205 4.99 -10.82 3.78
N ASP A 206 5.26 -9.53 3.54
CA ASP A 206 4.27 -8.47 3.66
C ASP A 206 3.79 -8.08 2.26
N ILE A 207 2.82 -8.84 1.75
CA ILE A 207 2.29 -8.64 0.39
C ILE A 207 1.77 -7.22 0.20
N ARG A 208 1.06 -6.69 1.20
CA ARG A 208 0.45 -5.36 1.11
C ARG A 208 1.52 -4.28 0.95
N ARG A 209 2.56 -4.27 1.79
CA ARG A 209 3.69 -3.31 1.69
C ARG A 209 4.52 -3.54 0.44
N MET A 210 4.76 -4.79 0.06
CA MET A 210 5.55 -5.09 -1.13
C MET A 210 4.89 -4.63 -2.42
N SER A 211 3.56 -4.65 -2.49
CA SER A 211 2.79 -4.15 -3.64
C SER A 211 3.05 -2.67 -3.96
N TYR A 212 3.41 -1.85 -2.98
CA TYR A 212 3.83 -0.46 -3.21
C TYR A 212 5.06 -0.43 -4.12
N VAL A 213 6.07 -1.22 -3.76
CA VAL A 213 7.37 -1.26 -4.44
C VAL A 213 7.29 -2.00 -5.77
N THR A 214 6.62 -3.17 -5.82
CA THR A 214 6.47 -3.91 -7.08
C THR A 214 5.62 -3.13 -8.08
N GLY A 215 4.56 -2.43 -7.63
CA GLY A 215 3.76 -1.58 -8.50
C GLY A 215 4.53 -0.38 -9.07
N VAL A 216 5.46 0.21 -8.31
CA VAL A 216 6.38 1.25 -8.83
C VAL A 216 7.24 0.70 -9.96
N PHE A 217 7.94 -0.43 -9.73
CA PHE A 217 8.79 -1.00 -10.77
C PHE A 217 8.01 -1.55 -11.96
N LEU A 218 6.77 -2.01 -11.76
CA LEU A 218 5.87 -2.35 -12.85
C LEU A 218 5.66 -1.12 -13.75
N LEU A 219 5.21 0.01 -13.20
CA LEU A 219 4.96 1.23 -13.97
C LEU A 219 6.24 1.84 -14.60
N LEU A 220 7.39 1.74 -13.91
CA LEU A 220 8.68 2.13 -14.48
C LEU A 220 9.05 1.28 -15.70
N ASN A 221 8.89 -0.04 -15.64
CA ASN A 221 9.13 -0.93 -16.78
C ASN A 221 8.16 -0.66 -17.93
N LEU A 222 6.87 -0.46 -17.64
CA LEU A 222 5.88 -0.12 -18.68
C LEU A 222 6.27 1.16 -19.43
N GLN A 223 6.73 2.18 -18.69
CA GLN A 223 7.22 3.41 -19.29
C GLN A 223 8.52 3.19 -20.09
N GLU A 224 9.51 2.51 -19.52
CA GLU A 224 10.83 2.31 -20.13
C GLU A 224 10.73 1.50 -21.43
N HIS A 225 9.88 0.48 -21.46
CA HIS A 225 9.65 -0.39 -22.62
C HIS A 225 8.56 0.12 -23.56
N GLN A 226 7.93 1.26 -23.27
CA GLN A 226 6.82 1.81 -24.05
C GLN A 226 5.67 0.79 -24.23
N ILE A 227 5.40 0.00 -23.20
CA ILE A 227 4.30 -0.96 -23.17
C ILE A 227 3.03 -0.19 -22.84
N ASP A 228 2.08 -0.23 -23.76
CA ASP A 228 0.82 0.49 -23.62
C ASP A 228 -0.12 -0.25 -22.66
N VAL A 229 -0.61 0.48 -21.66
CA VAL A 229 -1.68 0.05 -20.74
C VAL A 229 -2.65 1.21 -20.58
N ASP A 230 -3.92 0.91 -20.40
CA ASP A 230 -4.92 1.93 -20.13
C ASP A 230 -4.74 2.50 -18.72
N LYS A 231 -4.27 3.75 -18.67
CA LYS A 231 -4.08 4.56 -17.46
C LYS A 231 -5.35 5.25 -16.98
N ASN A 232 -6.49 5.03 -17.65
CA ASN A 232 -7.79 5.46 -17.15
C ASN A 232 -8.07 4.80 -15.80
N LEU A 233 -8.33 5.61 -14.77
CA LEU A 233 -8.59 5.13 -13.41
C LEU A 233 -9.96 4.43 -13.27
N GLN A 234 -10.81 4.51 -14.28
CA GLN A 234 -12.06 3.74 -14.35
C GLN A 234 -11.91 2.39 -15.05
N HIS A 235 -10.71 2.07 -15.55
CA HIS A 235 -10.47 0.78 -16.18
C HIS A 235 -10.71 -0.36 -15.17
N PRO A 236 -11.45 -1.43 -15.53
CA PRO A 236 -11.84 -2.47 -14.56
C PRO A 236 -10.68 -3.39 -14.16
N HIS A 237 -9.64 -3.48 -14.98
CA HIS A 237 -8.52 -4.38 -14.75
C HIS A 237 -7.29 -3.65 -14.16
N PRO A 238 -6.66 -4.23 -13.11
CA PRO A 238 -5.32 -3.86 -12.63
C PRO A 238 -4.29 -3.75 -13.76
N PHE A 239 -3.22 -2.98 -13.59
CA PHE A 239 -2.21 -2.79 -14.65
C PHE A 239 -1.56 -4.10 -15.10
N PHE A 240 -1.27 -5.01 -14.16
CA PHE A 240 -0.71 -6.31 -14.50
C PHE A 240 -1.68 -7.12 -15.37
N ASP A 241 -2.97 -7.13 -15.02
CA ASP A 241 -4.02 -7.90 -15.71
C ASP A 241 -4.31 -7.38 -17.14
N GLN A 242 -3.74 -6.23 -17.53
CA GLN A 242 -3.82 -5.70 -18.90
C GLN A 242 -2.70 -6.24 -19.81
N LEU A 243 -1.67 -6.87 -19.24
CA LEU A 243 -0.51 -7.33 -19.99
C LEU A 243 -0.81 -8.61 -20.75
N THR A 244 -0.28 -8.68 -21.97
CA THR A 244 -0.35 -9.90 -22.77
C THR A 244 0.86 -10.78 -22.48
N VAL A 245 0.60 -12.02 -22.12
CA VAL A 245 1.63 -13.05 -21.98
C VAL A 245 2.06 -13.47 -23.37
N GLN A 246 3.32 -13.21 -23.73
CA GLN A 246 3.88 -13.79 -24.95
C GLN A 246 4.21 -15.26 -24.70
N GLU A 247 3.64 -16.16 -25.50
CA GLU A 247 4.04 -17.58 -25.47
C GLU A 247 5.49 -17.69 -25.91
N THR A 248 6.37 -18.02 -24.97
CA THR A 248 7.78 -18.28 -25.23
C THR A 248 8.14 -19.67 -24.73
N ASN A 249 9.11 -20.33 -25.36
CA ASN A 249 9.67 -21.57 -24.85
C ASN A 249 10.63 -21.33 -23.65
N LEU A 250 10.44 -20.23 -22.90
CA LEU A 250 11.27 -19.89 -21.75
C LEU A 250 11.06 -20.94 -20.66
N LYS A 251 12.17 -21.53 -20.23
CA LYS A 251 12.18 -22.41 -19.07
C LYS A 251 12.45 -21.55 -17.84
N LEU A 252 11.42 -21.27 -17.06
CA LEU A 252 11.55 -20.54 -15.80
C LEU A 252 12.41 -21.33 -14.81
N VAL A 253 13.40 -20.67 -14.19
CA VAL A 253 14.30 -21.30 -13.21
C VAL A 253 14.46 -20.40 -11.99
N LYS A 254 13.80 -20.77 -10.89
CA LYS A 254 14.02 -20.14 -9.59
C LYS A 254 15.11 -20.84 -8.77
N THR A 255 15.79 -20.06 -7.93
CA THR A 255 16.62 -20.59 -6.85
C THR A 255 15.71 -21.06 -5.71
N SER A 256 15.90 -22.29 -5.23
CA SER A 256 15.09 -22.86 -4.14
C SER A 256 15.92 -23.04 -2.86
N GLY A 257 15.27 -23.01 -1.70
CA GLY A 257 15.84 -23.26 -0.37
C GLY A 257 16.40 -22.02 0.35
N PHE A 258 16.70 -20.93 -0.37
CA PHE A 258 17.33 -19.74 0.24
C PHE A 258 16.41 -18.95 1.18
N LEU A 259 15.09 -19.05 1.00
CA LEU A 259 14.11 -18.36 1.85
C LEU A 259 13.70 -19.16 3.08
N LYS A 260 14.09 -20.44 3.21
CA LYS A 260 13.54 -21.34 4.23
C LYS A 260 13.66 -20.77 5.65
N ALA A 261 14.85 -20.29 6.02
CA ALA A 261 15.09 -19.72 7.35
C ALA A 261 14.27 -18.43 7.60
N HIS A 262 14.16 -17.56 6.61
CA HIS A 262 13.37 -16.32 6.68
C HIS A 262 11.87 -16.63 6.81
N PHE A 263 11.39 -17.62 6.05
CA PHE A 263 10.00 -18.06 6.08
C PHE A 263 9.62 -18.69 7.43
N ASP A 264 10.48 -19.56 7.97
CA ASP A 264 10.26 -20.16 9.29
C ASP A 264 10.25 -19.09 10.39
N ALA A 265 11.16 -18.10 10.33
CA ALA A 265 11.19 -16.96 11.24
C ALA A 265 9.94 -16.07 11.12
N TYR A 266 9.44 -15.83 9.90
CA TYR A 266 8.19 -15.10 9.65
C TYR A 266 6.99 -15.79 10.30
N LEU A 267 6.83 -17.10 10.08
CA LEU A 267 5.74 -17.87 10.69
C LEU A 267 5.84 -17.90 12.21
N GLN A 268 7.05 -18.03 12.75
CA GLN A 268 7.28 -18.00 14.18
C GLN A 268 6.90 -16.63 14.78
N LYS A 269 7.37 -15.53 14.18
CA LYS A 269 7.03 -14.16 14.61
C LYS A 269 5.52 -13.91 14.56
N LYS A 270 4.84 -14.37 13.51
CA LYS A 270 3.37 -14.27 13.35
C LYS A 270 2.65 -14.99 14.51
N ARG A 271 3.08 -16.21 14.86
CA ARG A 271 2.53 -17.00 15.98
C ARG A 271 2.81 -16.35 17.33
N ASP A 272 4.06 -15.95 17.59
CA ASP A 272 4.46 -15.36 18.87
C ASP A 272 3.74 -14.04 19.14
N THR A 273 3.53 -13.24 18.09
CA THR A 273 2.75 -12.00 18.17
C THR A 273 1.31 -12.29 18.61
N PHE A 274 0.67 -13.29 18.01
CA PHE A 274 -0.68 -13.71 18.40
C PHE A 274 -0.73 -14.23 19.84
N VAL A 275 0.22 -15.09 20.25
CA VAL A 275 0.29 -15.61 21.63
C VAL A 275 0.41 -14.47 22.65
N LYS A 276 1.32 -13.52 22.38
CA LYS A 276 1.51 -12.33 23.22
C LYS A 276 0.21 -11.55 23.41
N TYR A 277 -0.49 -11.22 22.33
CA TYR A 277 -1.73 -10.43 22.42
C TYR A 277 -2.90 -11.23 22.98
N ARG A 278 -3.01 -12.53 22.70
CA ARG A 278 -4.07 -13.37 23.26
C ARG A 278 -3.97 -13.51 24.78
N ALA A 279 -2.76 -13.45 25.34
CA ALA A 279 -2.56 -13.43 26.79
C ALA A 279 -3.00 -12.10 27.44
N LEU A 280 -3.03 -11.00 26.67
CA LEU A 280 -3.41 -9.67 27.14
C LEU A 280 -4.90 -9.35 26.90
N LEU A 281 -5.47 -9.87 25.82
CA LEU A 281 -6.81 -9.54 25.33
C LEU A 281 -7.80 -10.64 25.73
N THR A 282 -8.29 -10.57 26.96
CA THR A 282 -9.08 -11.64 27.59
C THR A 282 -10.57 -11.36 27.67
N ASN A 283 -10.97 -10.09 27.62
CA ASN A 283 -12.36 -9.68 27.72
C ASN A 283 -13.07 -9.91 26.38
N ARG A 284 -13.92 -10.94 26.36
CA ARG A 284 -14.68 -11.36 25.17
C ARG A 284 -16.00 -10.62 25.04
N HIS A 285 -16.22 -10.02 23.88
CA HIS A 285 -17.45 -9.34 23.49
C HIS A 285 -18.12 -10.10 22.35
N PRO A 286 -19.08 -11.01 22.63
CA PRO A 286 -19.81 -11.72 21.58
C PRO A 286 -20.82 -10.82 20.87
N GLY A 287 -21.07 -11.10 19.60
CA GLY A 287 -22.09 -10.40 18.84
C GLY A 287 -22.04 -10.76 17.36
N ASN A 288 -22.74 -9.98 16.55
CA ASN A 288 -22.62 -10.04 15.10
C ASN A 288 -22.14 -8.67 14.63
N PHE A 289 -20.92 -8.62 14.13
CA PHE A 289 -20.28 -7.38 13.72
C PHE A 289 -19.77 -7.49 12.29
N ILE A 290 -19.70 -6.34 11.60
CA ILE A 290 -19.09 -6.23 10.27
C ILE A 290 -17.91 -5.26 10.37
N ILE A 291 -16.73 -5.66 9.92
CA ILE A 291 -15.60 -4.74 9.78
C ILE A 291 -15.98 -3.66 8.75
N CYS A 292 -15.96 -2.39 9.17
CA CYS A 292 -16.35 -1.25 8.34
C CYS A 292 -15.28 -0.14 8.26
N GLY A 293 -14.11 -0.36 8.85
CA GLY A 293 -12.94 0.53 8.76
C GLY A 293 -11.75 -0.07 9.51
N TYR A 294 -10.53 0.12 9.03
CA TYR A 294 -9.34 -0.51 9.60
C TYR A 294 -8.07 0.15 9.08
N ASP A 295 -6.96 -0.10 9.77
CA ASP A 295 -5.62 0.15 9.25
C ASP A 295 -5.05 -1.15 8.64
N PRO A 296 -4.96 -1.26 7.29
CA PRO A 296 -4.50 -2.49 6.62
C PRO A 296 -3.05 -2.84 6.95
N MET A 297 -2.25 -1.88 7.38
CA MET A 297 -0.81 -2.03 7.58
C MET A 297 -0.49 -2.69 8.93
N ASN A 298 -1.47 -2.78 9.82
CA ASN A 298 -1.29 -3.16 11.21
C ASN A 298 -2.18 -4.35 11.65
N MET A 299 -2.49 -5.21 10.68
CA MET A 299 -3.28 -6.43 10.85
C MET A 299 -2.51 -7.70 10.50
N ILE A 300 -2.75 -8.78 11.24
CA ILE A 300 -2.30 -10.13 10.92
C ILE A 300 -3.41 -11.15 11.18
N ARG A 301 -3.40 -12.29 10.48
CA ARG A 301 -4.43 -13.33 10.62
C ARG A 301 -3.83 -14.70 10.86
N ILE A 302 -4.45 -15.47 11.77
CA ILE A 302 -4.19 -16.91 11.96
C ILE A 302 -5.54 -17.63 12.03
N GLY A 303 -5.80 -18.48 11.04
CA GLY A 303 -7.11 -19.14 10.90
C GLY A 303 -8.22 -18.10 10.80
N ASP A 304 -9.21 -18.20 11.69
CA ASP A 304 -10.34 -17.27 11.74
C ASP A 304 -10.11 -16.09 12.69
N ASP A 305 -8.93 -15.98 13.32
CA ASP A 305 -8.62 -14.88 14.22
C ASP A 305 -7.81 -13.80 13.48
N ILE A 306 -8.24 -12.55 13.55
CA ILE A 306 -7.52 -11.37 13.06
C ILE A 306 -7.06 -10.56 14.26
N LEU A 307 -5.77 -10.25 14.34
CA LEU A 307 -5.22 -9.27 15.28
C LEU A 307 -5.07 -7.94 14.55
N ALA A 308 -5.75 -6.90 15.03
CA ALA A 308 -5.55 -5.52 14.65
C ALA A 308 -4.85 -4.79 15.80
N THR A 309 -3.76 -4.07 15.55
CA THR A 309 -2.92 -3.50 16.63
C THR A 309 -3.07 -2.00 16.85
N HIS A 310 -3.75 -1.30 15.94
CA HIS A 310 -3.84 0.16 15.96
C HIS A 310 -5.29 0.64 15.94
N LEU A 311 -6.01 0.41 14.84
CA LEU A 311 -7.40 0.81 14.72
C LEU A 311 -8.24 -0.19 13.90
N ILE A 312 -9.46 -0.43 14.36
CA ILE A 312 -10.49 -1.17 13.63
C ILE A 312 -11.88 -0.70 14.05
N PHE A 313 -12.78 -0.57 13.09
CA PHE A 313 -14.16 -0.15 13.27
C PHE A 313 -15.09 -1.30 12.93
N LEU A 314 -16.06 -1.53 13.80
CA LEU A 314 -17.06 -2.57 13.67
C LEU A 314 -18.45 -1.93 13.60
N GLU A 315 -19.26 -2.35 12.66
CA GLU A 315 -20.69 -2.01 12.61
C GLU A 315 -21.50 -3.10 13.31
N SER A 316 -22.48 -2.70 14.12
CA SER A 316 -23.51 -3.58 14.66
C SER A 316 -24.83 -2.83 14.84
N GLN A 317 -25.89 -3.32 14.18
CA GLN A 317 -27.25 -2.77 14.31
C GLN A 317 -27.37 -1.27 13.97
N GLY A 318 -26.56 -0.79 13.03
CA GLY A 318 -26.49 0.61 12.61
C GLY A 318 -25.57 1.49 13.43
N GLU A 319 -24.92 0.95 14.48
CA GLU A 319 -23.94 1.68 15.29
C GLU A 319 -22.50 1.30 14.92
N ILE A 320 -21.61 2.31 14.88
CA ILE A 320 -20.17 2.10 14.63
C ILE A 320 -19.42 2.10 15.96
N ILE A 321 -18.82 0.96 16.28
CA ILE A 321 -17.92 0.75 17.41
C ILE A 321 -16.49 1.04 16.94
N LYS A 322 -15.86 2.06 17.53
CA LYS A 322 -14.48 2.43 17.21
C LYS A 322 -13.50 1.82 18.21
N LEU A 323 -12.65 0.90 17.76
CA LEU A 323 -11.61 0.27 18.57
C LEU A 323 -10.26 0.86 18.14
N LEU A 324 -9.71 1.75 18.97
CA LEU A 324 -8.46 2.49 18.71
C LEU A 324 -7.27 1.91 19.50
N GLU A 325 -7.35 0.64 19.85
CA GLU A 325 -6.34 -0.09 20.60
C GLU A 325 -6.23 -1.53 20.05
N PRO A 326 -5.18 -2.30 20.44
CA PRO A 326 -5.04 -3.66 19.97
C PRO A 326 -6.25 -4.54 20.34
N VAL A 327 -6.81 -5.23 19.36
CA VAL A 327 -7.93 -6.16 19.52
C VAL A 327 -7.73 -7.43 18.70
N ILE A 328 -8.27 -8.54 19.20
CA ILE A 328 -8.40 -9.77 18.40
C ILE A 328 -9.86 -9.91 17.99
N LEU A 329 -10.11 -10.06 16.70
CA LEU A 329 -11.41 -10.35 16.13
C LEU A 329 -11.50 -11.83 15.80
N LYS A 330 -12.63 -12.45 16.15
CA LYS A 330 -12.99 -13.80 15.75
C LYS A 330 -13.95 -13.74 14.57
N CYS A 331 -13.47 -14.10 13.39
CA CYS A 331 -14.28 -14.16 12.18
C CYS A 331 -15.24 -15.35 12.23
N GLN A 332 -16.39 -15.20 11.58
CA GLN A 332 -17.21 -16.35 11.21
C GLN A 332 -16.46 -17.23 10.19
N ALA A 333 -16.77 -18.52 10.18
CA ALA A 333 -16.17 -19.46 9.24
C ALA A 333 -16.36 -18.98 7.79
N ASN A 334 -15.29 -19.05 6.99
CA ASN A 334 -15.24 -18.62 5.59
C ASN A 334 -15.57 -17.13 5.34
N SER A 335 -15.54 -16.29 6.37
CA SER A 335 -15.75 -14.86 6.26
C SER A 335 -14.44 -14.07 6.37
N ASP A 336 -14.37 -12.93 5.71
CA ASP A 336 -13.27 -11.97 5.81
C ASP A 336 -13.60 -10.76 6.68
N ASN A 337 -14.88 -10.38 6.77
CA ASN A 337 -15.32 -9.16 7.43
C ASN A 337 -16.42 -9.34 8.47
N VAL A 338 -17.07 -10.51 8.53
CA VAL A 338 -18.12 -10.80 9.53
C VAL A 338 -17.51 -11.46 10.77
N ILE A 339 -17.75 -10.85 11.93
CA ILE A 339 -17.11 -11.14 13.21
C ILE A 339 -18.16 -11.64 14.22
N GLU A 340 -17.88 -12.76 14.90
CA GLU A 340 -18.76 -13.36 15.93
C GLU A 340 -18.39 -12.94 17.36
N ALA A 341 -17.16 -12.46 17.55
CA ALA A 341 -16.70 -11.88 18.80
C ALA A 341 -15.43 -11.04 18.60
N TYR A 342 -15.19 -10.08 19.48
CA TYR A 342 -13.88 -9.45 19.61
C TYR A 342 -13.37 -9.51 21.05
N TYR A 343 -12.06 -9.36 21.20
CA TYR A 343 -11.34 -9.46 22.47
C TYR A 343 -10.56 -8.18 22.72
N THR A 344 -10.83 -7.54 23.85
CA THR A 344 -10.10 -6.37 24.36
C THR A 344 -9.30 -6.78 25.60
N ARG A 345 -8.47 -5.86 26.10
CA ARG A 345 -7.79 -6.05 27.39
C ARG A 345 -8.78 -6.35 28.49
#